data_AF-A0AAW2TVR8-F1
#
_entry.id   AF-A0AAW2TVR8-F1
#
_cell.length_a   1.000
_cell.length_b   1.000
_cell.length_c   1.000
_cell.angle_alpha   90.00
_cell.angle_beta   90.00
_cell.angle_gamma   90.00
#
_symmetry.space_group_name_H-M   'P 1'
#
loop_
_entity.id
_entity.type
_entity.pdbx_description
1 polymer ?
#
loop_
_entity_poly.entity_id
_entity_poly.type
_entity_poly.pdbx_seq_one_letter_code
_entity_poly.pdbx_strand_id
1 'polypeptide(L)'
;MAFKSLSFFFLLLVILSLFTLSSQHRPRGGRQHDPSMPPDSFSSSASSSRFQPHISASLFFSSSLTLPTTSHYSDTMVGGGEWSLLQETIGVSAMHMQLLYNNKVLIFDRTDFGPSNLTLPPGKCRYNDEAVPQDCTAHSLLYDVASNTYRPLLVITDVWCSSRAVNSEGILIQTGGYHGGDHKIRLFRPCDDDQCDWIELDQNLTVHRWYSSDHILPDGRVIIVGGRSSFSYEFFPKNTFENSFYYFPFLKETTDLIEENNLYPFLYLLPDGNLFVFANQRSIVLDYKKNKIVKEFPVIPGEKRTYRQQDPP
;
A
#
# COMPACT_ATOMS: atom_id res chain seq x y z
N MET A 1 13.37 54.43 -28.15
CA MET A 1 14.17 53.26 -27.73
C MET A 1 13.32 52.02 -27.95
N ALA A 2 13.32 51.55 -29.19
CA ALA A 2 12.77 50.26 -29.61
C ALA A 2 13.91 49.22 -29.61
N PHE A 3 13.57 47.95 -29.76
CA PHE A 3 14.40 46.73 -29.67
C PHE A 3 14.46 46.07 -28.28
N LYS A 4 13.51 45.14 -28.07
CA LYS A 4 13.73 43.79 -27.50
C LYS A 4 12.39 43.03 -27.44
N SER A 5 11.87 42.58 -28.59
CA SER A 5 10.70 41.67 -28.64
C SER A 5 10.62 40.83 -29.92
N LEU A 6 11.74 40.58 -30.61
CA LEU A 6 11.73 39.83 -31.88
C LEU A 6 12.46 38.47 -31.86
N SER A 7 13.02 38.04 -30.73
CA SER A 7 13.82 36.81 -30.70
C SER A 7 13.07 35.54 -30.26
N PHE A 8 11.82 35.66 -29.78
CA PHE A 8 11.06 34.49 -29.28
C PHE A 8 10.10 33.90 -30.30
N PHE A 9 9.64 34.70 -31.28
CA PHE A 9 8.70 34.23 -32.31
C PHE A 9 9.37 33.47 -33.46
N PHE A 10 10.69 33.56 -33.63
CA PHE A 10 11.41 32.85 -34.69
C PHE A 10 11.78 31.40 -34.31
N LEU A 11 11.82 31.06 -33.02
CA LEU A 11 12.18 29.71 -32.57
C LEU A 11 10.98 28.74 -32.60
N LEU A 12 9.74 29.26 -32.54
CA LEU A 12 8.53 28.43 -32.54
C LEU A 12 8.09 27.98 -33.94
N LEU A 13 8.52 28.69 -35.00
CA LEU A 13 8.13 28.40 -36.39
C LEU A 13 9.03 27.36 -37.10
N VAL A 14 10.19 27.01 -36.52
CA VAL A 14 11.11 26.00 -37.10
C VAL A 14 10.78 24.58 -36.60
N ILE A 15 10.06 24.43 -35.48
CA ILE A 15 9.73 23.11 -34.92
C ILE A 15 8.43 22.54 -35.54
N LEU A 16 7.56 23.38 -36.11
CA LEU A 16 6.30 22.96 -36.72
C LEU A 16 6.40 22.53 -38.21
N SER A 17 7.58 22.57 -38.82
CA SER A 17 7.77 22.22 -40.24
C SER A 17 8.41 20.84 -40.49
N LEU A 18 8.61 20.01 -39.46
CA LEU A 18 9.21 18.67 -39.60
C LEU A 18 8.26 17.48 -39.44
N PHE A 19 6.95 17.69 -39.32
CA PHE A 19 5.98 16.58 -39.28
C PHE A 19 4.80 16.78 -40.22
N THR A 20 5.08 16.74 -41.52
CA THR A 20 4.03 16.46 -42.53
C THR A 20 4.55 15.49 -43.59
N LEU A 21 3.72 14.50 -43.91
CA LEU A 21 3.79 13.41 -44.90
C LEU A 21 4.44 12.08 -44.47
N SER A 22 3.60 11.05 -44.25
CA SER A 22 3.14 10.22 -45.37
C SER A 22 2.04 9.26 -44.92
N SER A 23 0.83 9.45 -45.46
CA SER A 23 -0.24 8.45 -45.47
C SER A 23 -0.44 8.03 -46.92
N GLN A 24 -0.27 6.74 -47.20
CA GLN A 24 -0.86 6.09 -48.37
C GLN A 24 -1.58 4.81 -47.95
N HIS A 25 -2.89 4.85 -48.12
CA HIS A 25 -3.78 3.70 -48.21
C HIS A 25 -3.48 2.86 -49.46
N ARG A 26 -3.59 1.52 -49.35
CA ARG A 26 -4.57 0.74 -50.12
C ARG A 26 -4.75 -0.72 -49.61
N PRO A 27 -5.90 -1.37 -49.89
CA PRO A 27 -6.44 -2.51 -49.16
C PRO A 27 -6.37 -3.85 -49.92
N ARG A 28 -6.60 -4.95 -49.19
CA ARG A 28 -7.15 -6.27 -49.62
C ARG A 28 -7.08 -7.18 -48.39
N GLY A 29 -8.01 -8.06 -48.04
CA GLY A 29 -9.19 -8.63 -48.68
C GLY A 29 -9.54 -9.85 -47.81
N GLY A 30 -10.83 -10.08 -47.54
CA GLY A 30 -11.26 -11.17 -46.65
C GLY A 30 -11.06 -12.57 -47.24
N ARG A 31 -11.00 -13.56 -46.36
CA ARG A 31 -11.70 -14.86 -46.50
C ARG A 31 -11.63 -15.65 -45.20
N GLN A 32 -12.80 -16.10 -44.75
CA GLN A 32 -13.00 -17.24 -43.88
C GLN A 32 -12.40 -18.51 -44.51
N HIS A 33 -11.85 -19.41 -43.69
CA HIS A 33 -12.18 -20.83 -43.70
C HIS A 33 -11.59 -21.53 -42.47
N ASP A 34 -12.47 -22.05 -41.64
CA ASP A 34 -12.28 -23.21 -40.76
C ASP A 34 -12.20 -24.47 -41.67
N PRO A 35 -11.38 -25.50 -41.34
CA PRO A 35 -11.99 -26.69 -40.71
C PRO A 35 -11.07 -27.50 -39.76
N SER A 36 -11.63 -27.89 -38.61
CA SER A 36 -11.65 -29.24 -37.99
C SER A 36 -10.46 -30.23 -38.13
N MET A 37 -9.82 -30.49 -36.97
CA MET A 37 -9.41 -31.78 -36.32
C MET A 37 -8.41 -32.81 -36.95
N PRO A 38 -7.72 -33.63 -36.10
CA PRO A 38 -6.38 -34.24 -36.30
C PRO A 38 -6.46 -35.76 -36.66
N PRO A 39 -5.35 -36.53 -36.88
CA PRO A 39 -4.31 -36.96 -35.90
C PRO A 39 -2.87 -36.95 -36.53
N ASP A 40 -1.76 -37.09 -35.81
CA ASP A 40 -1.16 -38.38 -35.46
C ASP A 40 0.08 -38.23 -34.57
N SER A 41 0.19 -39.22 -33.69
CA SER A 41 1.33 -39.66 -32.91
C SER A 41 2.60 -39.89 -33.72
N PHE A 42 3.75 -39.47 -33.19
CA PHE A 42 4.99 -40.24 -33.33
C PHE A 42 5.80 -40.24 -32.04
N SER A 43 5.81 -41.42 -31.44
CA SER A 43 6.82 -41.91 -30.50
C SER A 43 8.17 -42.08 -31.20
N SER A 44 9.26 -41.72 -30.54
CA SER A 44 10.54 -42.39 -30.74
C SER A 44 11.29 -42.52 -29.42
N SER A 45 11.19 -43.74 -28.89
CA SER A 45 12.11 -44.33 -27.93
C SER A 45 13.51 -44.48 -28.54
N ALA A 46 14.54 -44.12 -27.80
CA ALA A 46 15.88 -44.68 -27.98
C ALA A 46 16.51 -44.94 -26.62
N SER A 47 16.41 -46.20 -26.20
CA SER A 47 17.19 -46.82 -25.13
C SER A 47 18.57 -47.23 -25.66
N SER A 48 19.63 -47.03 -24.87
CA SER A 48 20.77 -47.93 -24.89
C SER A 48 21.44 -48.08 -23.51
N SER A 49 21.54 -49.35 -23.13
CA SER A 49 22.33 -50.05 -22.10
C SER A 49 23.55 -49.33 -21.52
N ARG A 50 23.69 -49.19 -20.19
CA ARG A 50 24.16 -50.17 -19.18
C ARG A 50 25.68 -50.44 -19.26
N PHE A 51 26.44 -49.99 -18.25
CA PHE A 51 27.57 -50.71 -17.65
C PHE A 51 27.88 -50.15 -16.24
N GLN A 52 27.61 -50.97 -15.21
CA GLN A 52 28.23 -50.88 -13.89
C GLN A 52 29.43 -51.84 -13.86
N PRO A 53 30.44 -51.55 -13.02
CA PRO A 53 31.07 -52.63 -12.27
C PRO A 53 31.02 -52.35 -10.76
N HIS A 54 30.53 -53.35 -10.03
CA HIS A 54 30.78 -53.54 -8.61
C HIS A 54 32.24 -53.95 -8.39
N ILE A 55 32.94 -53.29 -7.46
CA ILE A 55 34.10 -53.87 -6.77
C ILE A 55 33.94 -53.58 -5.26
N SER A 56 34.14 -54.62 -4.47
CA SER A 56 33.93 -54.70 -3.03
C SER A 56 35.27 -54.83 -2.29
N ALA A 57 35.31 -54.32 -1.05
CA ALA A 57 36.33 -54.47 0.01
C ALA A 57 37.72 -53.84 -0.25
N SER A 58 38.35 -53.09 0.66
CA SER A 58 38.68 -53.48 2.03
C SER A 58 39.05 -52.26 2.88
N LEU A 59 38.70 -52.29 4.17
CA LEU A 59 39.06 -51.31 5.19
C LEU A 59 40.55 -51.45 5.57
N PHE A 60 41.32 -50.36 5.53
CA PHE A 60 42.57 -50.22 6.25
C PHE A 60 42.48 -49.02 7.20
N PHE A 61 42.46 -49.31 8.50
CA PHE A 61 42.61 -48.32 9.56
C PHE A 61 44.10 -47.98 9.70
N SER A 62 44.49 -46.77 9.33
CA SER A 62 45.75 -46.16 9.78
C SER A 62 45.41 -45.03 10.74
N SER A 63 45.53 -45.30 12.03
CA SER A 63 45.40 -44.32 13.11
C SER A 63 46.66 -43.46 13.20
N SER A 64 46.61 -42.29 12.59
CA SER A 64 47.52 -41.17 12.87
C SER A 64 46.80 -40.18 13.79
N LEU A 65 47.20 -40.12 15.06
CA LEU A 65 46.75 -39.09 16.01
C LEU A 65 47.23 -37.71 15.53
N THR A 66 46.32 -36.91 15.00
CA THR A 66 46.47 -35.46 14.94
C THR A 66 45.75 -34.87 16.14
N LEU A 67 46.49 -34.18 17.01
CA LEU A 67 45.87 -33.38 18.08
C LEU A 67 45.01 -32.29 17.43
N PRO A 68 43.71 -32.17 17.73
CA PRO A 68 42.99 -30.97 17.40
C PRO A 68 43.53 -29.84 18.27
N THR A 69 44.29 -28.93 17.67
CA THR A 69 44.47 -27.59 18.22
C THR A 69 43.09 -26.95 18.33
N THR A 70 42.56 -26.89 19.55
CA THR A 70 41.38 -26.07 19.88
C THR A 70 41.76 -24.61 19.67
N SER A 71 41.53 -24.11 18.46
CA SER A 71 41.33 -22.68 18.28
C SER A 71 40.03 -22.34 18.99
N HIS A 72 40.13 -21.92 20.26
CA HIS A 72 39.08 -21.16 20.90
C HIS A 72 38.98 -19.82 20.17
N TYR A 73 38.36 -19.84 18.99
CA TYR A 73 37.69 -18.65 18.51
C TYR A 73 36.52 -18.48 19.47
N SER A 74 36.76 -17.70 20.53
CA SER A 74 35.68 -17.09 21.28
C SER A 74 35.02 -16.14 20.30
N ASP A 75 34.12 -16.66 19.47
CA ASP A 75 33.19 -15.84 18.73
C ASP A 75 32.29 -15.24 19.80
N THR A 76 32.71 -14.09 20.30
CA THR A 76 31.84 -13.17 20.99
C THR A 76 30.71 -12.90 20.01
N MET A 77 29.63 -13.69 20.11
CA MET A 77 28.35 -13.46 19.44
C MET A 77 27.90 -12.06 19.85
N VAL A 78 28.32 -11.08 19.04
CA VAL A 78 27.83 -9.73 19.09
C VAL A 78 26.34 -9.87 18.83
N GLY A 79 25.52 -9.55 19.83
CA GLY A 79 24.06 -9.53 19.75
C GLY A 79 23.55 -8.45 18.78
N GLY A 80 23.93 -8.54 17.52
CA GLY A 80 23.27 -7.88 16.40
C GLY A 80 22.22 -8.84 15.89
N GLY A 81 20.97 -8.39 15.78
CA GLY A 81 19.90 -9.22 15.23
C GLY A 81 20.24 -9.80 13.85
N GLU A 82 19.51 -10.84 13.47
CA GLU A 82 19.67 -11.51 12.18
C GLU A 82 18.64 -10.97 11.17
N TRP A 83 19.07 -10.78 9.93
CA TRP A 83 18.16 -10.55 8.80
C TRP A 83 17.94 -11.84 8.05
N SER A 84 16.69 -12.22 7.86
CA SER A 84 16.30 -13.38 7.06
C SER A 84 15.37 -12.95 5.94
N LEU A 85 15.65 -13.42 4.73
CA LEU A 85 14.77 -13.24 3.59
C LEU A 85 13.60 -14.23 3.71
N LEU A 86 12.38 -13.71 3.84
CA LEU A 86 11.19 -14.54 3.94
C LEU A 86 10.61 -14.91 2.57
N GLN A 87 10.43 -13.91 1.70
CA GLN A 87 9.93 -14.07 0.34
C GLN A 87 10.73 -13.15 -0.60
N GLU A 88 11.12 -13.65 -1.77
CA GLU A 88 11.76 -12.82 -2.80
C GLU A 88 10.78 -11.75 -3.32
N THR A 89 9.51 -12.11 -3.44
CA THR A 89 8.43 -11.20 -3.80
C THR A 89 7.09 -11.73 -3.25
N ILE A 90 6.19 -10.80 -2.95
CA ILE A 90 4.79 -11.09 -2.60
C ILE A 90 3.82 -10.48 -3.65
N GLY A 91 4.36 -9.89 -4.71
CA GLY A 91 3.63 -9.32 -5.85
C GLY A 91 2.89 -8.00 -5.61
N VAL A 92 2.80 -7.52 -4.37
CA VAL A 92 2.16 -6.26 -3.97
C VAL A 92 3.12 -5.43 -3.13
N SER A 93 3.23 -4.12 -3.41
CA SER A 93 4.07 -3.23 -2.60
C SER A 93 3.42 -2.99 -1.24
N ALA A 94 4.27 -2.89 -0.21
CA ALA A 94 3.80 -2.72 1.16
C ALA A 94 3.59 -1.24 1.53
N MET A 95 2.79 -0.50 0.75
CA MET A 95 2.48 0.91 1.02
C MET A 95 1.79 1.08 2.38
N HIS A 96 0.86 0.18 2.71
CA HIS A 96 0.32 0.02 4.05
C HIS A 96 0.46 -1.42 4.52
N MET A 97 0.74 -1.59 5.81
CA MET A 97 0.82 -2.90 6.48
C MET A 97 0.18 -2.84 7.86
N GLN A 98 -0.54 -3.88 8.28
CA GLN A 98 -1.01 -4.07 9.67
C GLN A 98 -0.70 -5.49 10.15
N LEU A 99 -0.03 -5.61 11.29
CA LEU A 99 0.02 -6.85 12.05
C LEU A 99 -1.32 -7.11 12.75
N LEU A 100 -1.95 -8.25 12.47
CA LEU A 100 -3.21 -8.66 13.06
C LEU A 100 -2.96 -9.54 14.30
N TYR A 101 -3.98 -9.70 15.13
CA TYR A 101 -3.86 -10.46 16.39
C TYR A 101 -3.60 -11.96 16.18
N ASN A 102 -3.87 -12.49 14.97
CA ASN A 102 -3.66 -13.89 14.61
C ASN A 102 -2.33 -14.14 13.89
N ASN A 103 -1.32 -13.30 14.11
CA ASN A 103 0.03 -13.43 13.53
C ASN A 103 0.06 -13.40 11.99
N LYS A 104 -0.94 -12.76 11.38
CA LYS A 104 -0.98 -12.45 9.96
C LYS A 104 -0.75 -10.96 9.74
N VAL A 105 -0.19 -10.60 8.61
CA VAL A 105 0.03 -9.21 8.21
C VAL A 105 -0.84 -8.89 7.00
N LEU A 106 -1.74 -7.94 7.15
CA LEU A 106 -2.50 -7.39 6.04
C LEU A 106 -1.64 -6.35 5.33
N ILE A 107 -1.42 -6.53 4.03
CA ILE A 107 -0.58 -5.65 3.19
C ILE A 107 -1.43 -5.15 2.03
N PHE A 108 -1.32 -3.88 1.67
CA PHE A 108 -2.05 -3.31 0.55
C PHE A 108 -1.36 -2.10 -0.08
N ASP A 109 -1.63 -1.93 -1.36
CA ASP A 109 -1.11 -0.90 -2.24
C ASP A 109 -2.26 -0.17 -2.97
N ARG A 110 -1.89 0.94 -3.62
CA ARG A 110 -2.75 1.70 -4.53
C ARG A 110 -3.17 0.84 -5.73
N THR A 111 -4.19 1.29 -6.44
CA THR A 111 -4.82 0.51 -7.52
C THR A 111 -4.79 1.22 -8.88
N ASP A 112 -4.66 2.53 -8.86
CA ASP A 112 -4.56 3.44 -10.00
C ASP A 112 -3.20 3.42 -10.75
N PHE A 113 -2.29 2.51 -10.41
CA PHE A 113 -0.99 2.37 -11.10
C PHE A 113 -0.94 1.23 -12.14
N GLY A 114 -2.04 0.48 -12.28
CA GLY A 114 -2.15 -0.67 -13.17
C GLY A 114 -1.88 -2.00 -12.48
N PRO A 115 -1.70 -3.10 -13.23
CA PRO A 115 -1.66 -4.44 -12.66
C PRO A 115 -0.48 -4.68 -11.71
N SER A 116 -0.72 -5.38 -10.61
CA SER A 116 0.30 -5.88 -9.70
C SER A 116 0.88 -7.22 -10.18
N ASN A 117 1.89 -7.75 -9.47
CA ASN A 117 2.52 -9.04 -9.79
C ASN A 117 1.93 -10.21 -8.97
N LEU A 118 0.65 -10.11 -8.60
CA LEU A 118 -0.10 -11.17 -7.91
C LEU A 118 -1.50 -11.32 -8.50
N THR A 119 -1.87 -12.50 -9.00
CA THR A 119 -3.17 -12.72 -9.64
C THR A 119 -4.26 -13.04 -8.61
N LEU A 120 -5.48 -12.51 -8.82
CA LEU A 120 -6.66 -12.86 -8.04
C LEU A 120 -7.24 -14.22 -8.45
N PRO A 121 -8.01 -14.88 -7.58
CA PRO A 121 -8.78 -16.07 -7.95
C PRO A 121 -9.76 -15.81 -9.11
N PRO A 122 -10.11 -16.85 -9.91
CA PRO A 122 -11.05 -16.70 -11.01
C PRO A 122 -12.36 -16.03 -10.60
N GLY A 123 -12.84 -15.10 -11.41
CA GLY A 123 -14.08 -14.35 -11.15
C GLY A 123 -13.93 -13.14 -10.23
N LYS A 124 -12.74 -12.91 -9.64
CA LYS A 124 -12.43 -11.68 -8.90
C LYS A 124 -11.62 -10.73 -9.78
N CYS A 125 -12.25 -9.65 -10.23
CA CYS A 125 -11.58 -8.57 -10.94
C CYS A 125 -12.22 -7.22 -10.55
N ARG A 126 -11.42 -6.17 -10.59
CA ARG A 126 -11.87 -4.78 -10.62
C ARG A 126 -12.18 -4.39 -12.06
N TYR A 127 -13.12 -3.45 -12.21
CA TYR A 127 -13.53 -2.94 -13.52
C TYR A 127 -13.58 -1.42 -13.47
N ASN A 128 -13.30 -0.79 -14.61
CA ASN A 128 -13.26 0.65 -14.78
C ASN A 128 -12.24 1.32 -13.83
N ASP A 129 -11.06 0.72 -13.71
CA ASP A 129 -9.94 1.35 -13.01
C ASP A 129 -9.37 2.51 -13.85
N GLU A 130 -8.72 3.46 -13.19
CA GLU A 130 -8.12 4.62 -13.86
C GLU A 130 -6.98 4.22 -14.79
N ALA A 131 -6.22 3.19 -14.41
CA ALA A 131 -5.11 2.69 -15.19
C ALA A 131 -5.54 1.69 -16.28
N VAL A 132 -6.49 0.80 -15.98
CA VAL A 132 -6.89 -0.30 -16.87
C VAL A 132 -8.41 -0.57 -16.82
N PRO A 133 -9.05 -0.93 -17.96
CA PRO A 133 -10.50 -1.20 -17.97
C PRO A 133 -10.92 -2.40 -17.10
N GLN A 134 -10.05 -3.40 -16.97
CA GLN A 134 -10.27 -4.59 -16.16
C GLN A 134 -8.94 -4.98 -15.53
N ASP A 135 -8.94 -5.13 -14.20
CA ASP A 135 -7.78 -5.59 -13.44
C ASP A 135 -8.14 -6.85 -12.65
N CYS A 136 -7.48 -7.97 -12.94
CA CYS A 136 -7.64 -9.23 -12.22
C CYS A 136 -6.41 -9.57 -11.37
N THR A 137 -5.62 -8.55 -11.02
CA THR A 137 -4.49 -8.64 -10.09
C THR A 137 -4.88 -8.09 -8.72
N ALA A 138 -4.17 -8.55 -7.69
CA ALA A 138 -4.45 -8.24 -6.30
C ALA A 138 -3.63 -7.02 -5.88
N HIS A 139 -4.29 -6.02 -5.30
CA HIS A 139 -3.62 -4.85 -4.68
C HIS A 139 -3.61 -4.92 -3.16
N SER A 140 -4.00 -6.07 -2.62
CA SER A 140 -3.90 -6.41 -1.21
C SER A 140 -3.62 -7.88 -1.06
N LEU A 141 -2.97 -8.26 0.03
CA LEU A 141 -2.74 -9.65 0.39
C LEU A 141 -2.74 -9.81 1.91
N LEU A 142 -3.01 -11.04 2.34
CA LEU A 142 -2.82 -11.48 3.71
C LEU A 142 -1.59 -12.37 3.75
N TYR A 143 -0.58 -11.96 4.50
CA TYR A 143 0.66 -12.70 4.71
C TYR A 143 0.61 -13.44 6.05
N ASP A 144 0.83 -14.74 6.05
CA ASP A 144 0.92 -15.58 7.23
C ASP A 144 2.38 -15.75 7.65
N VAL A 145 2.71 -15.20 8.82
CA VAL A 145 4.09 -15.19 9.32
C VAL A 145 4.55 -16.59 9.73
N ALA A 146 3.64 -17.42 10.26
CA ALA A 146 4.00 -18.74 10.79
C ALA A 146 4.32 -19.73 9.67
N SER A 147 3.52 -19.74 8.61
CA SER A 147 3.75 -20.60 7.44
C SER A 147 4.65 -19.98 6.39
N ASN A 148 4.97 -18.68 6.50
CA ASN A 148 5.66 -17.90 5.47
C ASN A 148 4.96 -18.03 4.10
N THR A 149 3.64 -17.85 4.09
CA THR A 149 2.82 -17.90 2.86
C THR A 149 1.94 -16.68 2.76
N TYR A 150 1.40 -16.40 1.58
CA TYR A 150 0.47 -15.28 1.39
C TYR A 150 -0.65 -15.64 0.43
N ARG A 151 -1.77 -14.92 0.55
CA ARG A 151 -2.90 -15.04 -0.37
C ARG A 151 -3.42 -13.67 -0.83
N PRO A 152 -3.88 -13.57 -2.08
CA PRO A 152 -4.43 -12.32 -2.60
C PRO A 152 -5.76 -11.97 -1.92
N LEU A 153 -6.01 -10.66 -1.79
CA LEU A 153 -7.26 -10.07 -1.33
C LEU A 153 -7.77 -9.09 -2.38
N LEU A 154 -9.10 -8.99 -2.49
CA LEU A 154 -9.72 -8.05 -3.43
C LEU A 154 -10.08 -6.77 -2.70
N VAL A 155 -9.42 -5.67 -3.08
CA VAL A 155 -9.80 -4.31 -2.67
C VAL A 155 -10.44 -3.59 -3.86
N ILE A 156 -11.65 -3.04 -3.68
CA ILE A 156 -12.48 -2.56 -4.80
C ILE A 156 -12.17 -1.13 -5.22
N THR A 157 -12.01 -0.23 -4.26
CA THR A 157 -11.72 1.19 -4.50
C THR A 157 -10.33 1.55 -4.00
N ASP A 158 -9.74 2.64 -4.50
CA ASP A 158 -8.35 2.97 -4.22
C ASP A 158 -8.09 3.31 -2.74
N VAL A 159 -7.06 2.71 -2.16
CA VAL A 159 -6.62 2.89 -0.77
C VAL A 159 -5.38 3.76 -0.65
N TRP A 160 -4.95 4.40 -1.74
CA TRP A 160 -3.77 5.26 -1.79
C TRP A 160 -3.85 6.41 -0.79
N CYS A 161 -2.82 6.52 0.04
CA CYS A 161 -2.71 7.48 1.13
C CYS A 161 -3.95 7.55 2.02
N SER A 162 -4.51 6.38 2.30
CA SER A 162 -5.60 6.22 3.25
C SER A 162 -5.10 6.12 4.69
N SER A 163 -6.02 6.08 5.65
CA SER A 163 -5.73 5.85 7.07
C SER A 163 -6.51 4.68 7.63
N ARG A 164 -6.17 4.26 8.86
CA ARG A 164 -6.76 3.08 9.49
C ARG A 164 -6.55 3.05 11.00
N ALA A 165 -7.47 2.38 11.69
CA ALA A 165 -7.34 1.98 13.09
C ALA A 165 -7.80 0.54 13.28
N VAL A 166 -7.36 -0.11 14.35
CA VAL A 166 -7.85 -1.44 14.76
C VAL A 166 -8.71 -1.26 16.00
N ASN A 167 -9.93 -1.77 15.97
CA ASN A 167 -10.83 -1.69 17.12
C ASN A 167 -10.50 -2.76 18.17
N SER A 168 -11.22 -2.74 19.29
CA SER A 168 -11.06 -3.70 20.40
C SER A 168 -11.37 -5.15 20.02
N GLU A 169 -12.10 -5.39 18.92
CA GLU A 169 -12.40 -6.72 18.39
C GLU A 169 -11.31 -7.21 17.42
N GLY A 170 -10.27 -6.41 17.18
CA GLY A 170 -9.22 -6.74 16.22
C GLY A 170 -9.62 -6.56 14.76
N ILE A 171 -10.75 -5.89 14.49
CA ILE A 171 -11.19 -5.53 13.14
C ILE A 171 -10.43 -4.28 12.72
N LEU A 172 -9.81 -4.35 11.56
CA LEU A 172 -9.20 -3.20 10.93
C LEU A 172 -10.28 -2.38 10.23
N ILE A 173 -10.35 -1.10 10.59
CA ILE A 173 -11.19 -0.09 9.98
C ILE A 173 -10.24 0.78 9.16
N GLN A 174 -10.36 0.72 7.84
CA GLN A 174 -9.59 1.53 6.90
C GLN A 174 -10.53 2.59 6.31
N THR A 175 -10.08 3.84 6.31
CA THR A 175 -10.88 4.98 5.85
C THR A 175 -10.17 5.80 4.80
N GLY A 176 -10.93 6.29 3.84
CA GLY A 176 -10.43 7.16 2.78
C GLY A 176 -9.59 6.42 1.75
N GLY A 177 -8.78 7.20 1.04
CA GLY A 177 -8.06 6.77 -0.16
C GLY A 177 -8.06 7.86 -1.22
N TYR A 178 -7.86 7.47 -2.47
CA TYR A 178 -7.80 8.39 -3.62
C TYR A 178 -8.99 8.19 -4.56
N HIS A 179 -9.43 9.26 -5.21
CA HIS A 179 -10.59 9.29 -6.12
C HIS A 179 -11.79 8.48 -5.59
N GLY A 180 -12.16 7.37 -6.23
CA GLY A 180 -13.31 6.55 -5.82
C GLY A 180 -13.23 5.98 -4.39
N GLY A 181 -12.07 6.06 -3.74
CA GLY A 181 -11.84 5.63 -2.37
C GLY A 181 -11.86 6.73 -1.30
N ASP A 182 -11.87 8.00 -1.67
CA ASP A 182 -11.63 9.13 -0.74
C ASP A 182 -12.72 9.31 0.34
N HIS A 183 -13.92 8.77 0.13
CA HIS A 183 -14.99 8.73 1.13
C HIS A 183 -15.26 7.33 1.68
N LYS A 184 -14.49 6.31 1.28
CA LYS A 184 -14.82 4.91 1.56
C LYS A 184 -14.41 4.47 2.95
N ILE A 185 -15.18 3.53 3.48
CA ILE A 185 -14.88 2.83 4.73
C ILE A 185 -14.82 1.34 4.39
N ARG A 186 -13.71 0.71 4.74
CA ARG A 186 -13.44 -0.71 4.46
C ARG A 186 -13.08 -1.40 5.76
N LEU A 187 -13.69 -2.56 5.99
CA LEU A 187 -13.44 -3.39 7.15
C LEU A 187 -12.64 -4.63 6.74
N PHE A 188 -11.69 -5.03 7.57
CA PHE A 188 -11.05 -6.33 7.45
C PHE A 188 -11.12 -7.04 8.81
N ARG A 189 -11.89 -8.13 8.85
CA ARG A 189 -11.97 -9.02 10.01
C ARG A 189 -11.00 -10.19 9.80
N PRO A 190 -9.96 -10.35 10.63
CA PRO A 190 -9.02 -11.46 10.49
C PRO A 190 -9.71 -12.82 10.63
N CYS A 191 -9.20 -13.82 9.92
CA CYS A 191 -9.66 -15.20 9.93
C CYS A 191 -8.47 -16.16 9.80
N ASP A 192 -8.68 -17.40 10.24
CA ASP A 192 -7.68 -18.48 10.15
C ASP A 192 -8.02 -19.53 9.08
N ASP A 193 -9.26 -19.54 8.59
CA ASP A 193 -9.76 -20.45 7.54
C ASP A 193 -9.59 -19.91 6.11
N ASP A 194 -8.89 -18.76 5.99
CA ASP A 194 -8.65 -18.03 4.76
C ASP A 194 -9.90 -17.60 3.98
N GLN A 195 -11.07 -17.55 4.64
CA GLN A 195 -12.34 -17.12 4.01
C GLN A 195 -12.64 -15.61 4.13
N CYS A 196 -11.83 -14.86 4.88
CA CYS A 196 -11.98 -13.43 5.04
C CYS A 196 -11.46 -12.65 3.82
N ASP A 197 -12.15 -11.58 3.49
CA ASP A 197 -11.74 -10.59 2.49
C ASP A 197 -12.14 -9.19 2.99
N TRP A 198 -11.78 -8.16 2.23
CA TRP A 198 -12.24 -6.80 2.51
C TRP A 198 -13.75 -6.69 2.40
N ILE A 199 -14.34 -5.93 3.31
CA ILE A 199 -15.75 -5.54 3.28
C ILE A 199 -15.79 -4.03 3.11
N GLU A 200 -16.06 -3.56 1.89
CA GLU A 200 -16.35 -2.15 1.64
C GLU A 200 -17.80 -1.86 2.04
N LEU A 201 -18.00 -0.84 2.87
CA LEU A 201 -19.33 -0.47 3.34
C LEU A 201 -20.04 0.42 2.31
N ASP A 202 -21.36 0.28 2.23
CA ASP A 202 -22.21 1.21 1.47
C ASP A 202 -22.23 2.61 2.11
N GLN A 203 -21.97 2.68 3.42
CA GLN A 203 -21.82 3.93 4.15
C GLN A 203 -20.49 4.60 3.81
N ASN A 204 -20.55 5.89 3.51
CA ASN A 204 -19.39 6.73 3.25
C ASN A 204 -19.07 7.68 4.43
N LEU A 205 -17.82 8.13 4.46
CA LEU A 205 -17.38 9.32 5.19
C LEU A 205 -18.12 10.55 4.66
N THR A 206 -18.24 11.59 5.48
CA THR A 206 -18.98 12.80 5.10
C THR A 206 -18.14 13.75 4.27
N VAL A 207 -16.83 13.76 4.49
CA VAL A 207 -15.89 14.53 3.67
C VAL A 207 -14.80 13.60 3.16
N HIS A 208 -14.10 14.03 2.11
CA HIS A 208 -12.99 13.28 1.54
C HIS A 208 -11.83 13.20 2.55
N ARG A 209 -11.16 12.05 2.56
CA ARG A 209 -10.09 11.69 3.48
C ARG A 209 -8.93 11.06 2.70
N TRP A 210 -8.10 11.92 2.11
CA TRP A 210 -6.82 11.54 1.51
C TRP A 210 -5.71 12.14 2.36
N TYR A 211 -4.75 11.35 2.84
CA TYR A 211 -3.75 11.75 3.85
C TYR A 211 -4.30 12.12 5.24
N SER A 212 -5.39 11.50 5.66
CA SER A 212 -5.99 11.66 7.01
C SER A 212 -5.28 10.81 8.06
N SER A 213 -5.62 10.94 9.34
CA SER A 213 -5.16 10.04 10.40
C SER A 213 -6.31 9.53 11.25
N ASP A 214 -6.20 8.27 11.64
CA ASP A 214 -7.24 7.56 12.39
C ASP A 214 -6.73 7.19 13.77
N HIS A 215 -7.60 7.27 14.78
CA HIS A 215 -7.26 6.79 16.12
C HIS A 215 -8.48 6.16 16.80
N ILE A 216 -8.29 5.02 17.45
CA ILE A 216 -9.33 4.36 18.26
C ILE A 216 -9.55 5.13 19.57
N LEU A 217 -10.80 5.33 19.96
CA LEU A 217 -11.20 6.07 21.15
C LEU A 217 -11.67 5.12 22.27
N PRO A 218 -11.73 5.59 23.54
CA PRO A 218 -12.22 4.77 24.66
C PRO A 218 -13.65 4.23 24.51
N ASP A 219 -14.48 4.89 23.70
CA ASP A 219 -15.86 4.47 23.42
C ASP A 219 -15.95 3.46 22.25
N GLY A 220 -14.80 2.99 21.73
CA GLY A 220 -14.72 2.02 20.64
C GLY A 220 -14.88 2.62 19.24
N ARG A 221 -15.18 3.93 19.12
CA ARG A 221 -15.23 4.62 17.83
C ARG A 221 -13.84 5.00 17.36
N VAL A 222 -13.70 5.19 16.06
CA VAL A 222 -12.52 5.74 15.42
C VAL A 222 -12.78 7.21 15.14
N ILE A 223 -11.87 8.09 15.56
CA ILE A 223 -11.80 9.47 15.06
C ILE A 223 -10.97 9.47 13.78
N ILE A 224 -11.48 10.12 12.73
CA ILE A 224 -10.77 10.36 11.47
C ILE A 224 -10.49 11.86 11.38
N VAL A 225 -9.22 12.25 11.37
CA VAL A 225 -8.78 13.65 11.45
C VAL A 225 -8.04 14.06 10.19
N GLY A 226 -8.44 15.20 9.63
CA GLY A 226 -7.73 15.84 8.54
C GLY A 226 -7.88 15.17 7.18
N GLY A 227 -6.83 15.29 6.39
CA GLY A 227 -6.81 14.98 4.97
C GLY A 227 -6.50 16.23 4.15
N ARG A 228 -5.99 16.06 2.93
CA ARG A 228 -5.62 17.14 2.02
C ARG A 228 -6.81 18.05 1.77
N SER A 229 -6.65 19.34 2.07
CA SER A 229 -7.74 20.33 2.01
C SER A 229 -9.00 19.99 2.84
N SER A 230 -8.88 19.10 3.83
CA SER A 230 -9.97 18.71 4.74
C SER A 230 -9.65 19.13 6.17
N PHE A 231 -10.15 20.30 6.57
CA PHE A 231 -9.86 20.90 7.88
C PHE A 231 -10.91 20.52 8.93
N SER A 232 -11.15 19.22 9.09
CA SER A 232 -12.19 18.69 9.95
C SER A 232 -11.82 17.35 10.57
N TYR A 233 -12.62 16.88 11.51
CA TYR A 233 -12.63 15.48 11.90
C TYR A 233 -14.06 14.92 11.95
N GLU A 234 -14.19 13.61 11.86
CA GLU A 234 -15.46 12.89 12.03
C GLU A 234 -15.24 11.55 12.74
N PHE A 235 -16.33 10.84 13.05
CA PHE A 235 -16.28 9.57 13.77
C PHE A 235 -16.86 8.42 12.94
N PHE A 236 -16.32 7.22 13.16
CA PHE A 236 -16.91 5.97 12.70
C PHE A 236 -16.96 4.94 13.84
N PRO A 237 -18.10 4.25 14.06
CA PRO A 237 -19.41 4.52 13.50
C PRO A 237 -19.96 5.90 13.89
N LYS A 238 -20.88 6.43 13.09
CA LYS A 238 -21.56 7.70 13.38
C LYS A 238 -22.74 7.48 14.31
N ASN A 239 -22.88 8.37 15.29
CA ASN A 239 -24.10 8.45 16.10
C ASN A 239 -25.16 9.24 15.34
N THR A 240 -26.42 8.78 15.36
CA THR A 240 -27.54 9.40 14.62
C THR A 240 -27.84 10.84 15.02
N PHE A 241 -27.41 11.26 16.20
CA PHE A 241 -27.67 12.59 16.77
C PHE A 241 -26.43 13.51 16.76
N GLU A 242 -25.30 13.04 16.24
CA GLU A 242 -24.08 13.83 16.17
C GLU A 242 -23.95 14.56 14.82
N ASN A 243 -23.16 15.63 14.82
CA ASN A 243 -22.81 16.31 13.58
C ASN A 243 -22.08 15.35 12.65
N SER A 244 -22.34 15.45 11.35
CA SER A 244 -21.70 14.61 10.34
C SER A 244 -20.18 14.77 10.30
N PHE A 245 -19.67 15.96 10.64
CA PHE A 245 -18.26 16.27 10.87
C PHE A 245 -18.12 17.49 11.79
N TYR A 246 -16.90 17.73 12.27
CA TYR A 246 -16.54 18.86 13.13
C TYR A 246 -15.45 19.68 12.45
N TYR A 247 -15.74 20.96 12.18
CA TYR A 247 -14.72 21.87 11.66
C TYR A 247 -13.61 22.06 12.70
N PHE A 248 -12.37 21.96 12.25
CA PHE A 248 -11.18 21.97 13.09
C PHE A 248 -10.16 22.99 12.56
N PRO A 249 -10.28 24.28 12.97
CA PRO A 249 -9.47 25.38 12.44
C PRO A 249 -7.96 25.15 12.56
N PHE A 250 -7.53 24.42 13.59
CA PHE A 250 -6.13 24.10 13.86
C PHE A 250 -5.41 23.51 12.64
N LEU A 251 -6.07 22.63 11.89
CA LEU A 251 -5.47 22.04 10.68
C LEU A 251 -5.27 23.11 9.60
N LYS A 252 -6.24 24.00 9.39
CA LYS A 252 -6.10 25.10 8.43
C LYS A 252 -4.96 26.04 8.81
N GLU A 253 -4.87 26.39 10.09
CA GLU A 253 -3.81 27.28 10.62
C GLU A 253 -2.40 26.67 10.56
N THR A 254 -2.30 25.35 10.51
CA THR A 254 -1.03 24.62 10.40
C THR A 254 -0.69 24.23 8.96
N THR A 255 -1.53 24.59 7.98
CA THR A 255 -1.28 24.31 6.56
C THR A 255 -0.41 25.41 5.96
N ASP A 256 0.73 25.04 5.40
CA ASP A 256 1.50 25.95 4.54
C ASP A 256 1.01 25.87 3.09
N LEU A 257 0.70 27.02 2.49
CA LEU A 257 0.06 27.13 1.18
C LEU A 257 0.83 26.46 0.03
N ILE A 258 2.15 26.35 0.15
CA ILE A 258 3.02 25.82 -0.91
C ILE A 258 3.36 24.34 -0.69
N GLU A 259 3.50 23.91 0.57
CA GLU A 259 4.09 22.60 0.89
C GLU A 259 3.09 21.58 1.45
N GLU A 260 1.88 22.01 1.82
CA GLU A 260 0.83 21.14 2.39
C GLU A 260 1.40 20.14 3.42
N ASN A 261 1.97 20.68 4.48
CA ASN A 261 2.84 19.98 5.43
C ASN A 261 2.17 19.67 6.77
N ASN A 262 0.84 19.54 6.80
CA ASN A 262 0.04 19.16 7.96
C ASN A 262 -0.75 17.87 7.73
N LEU A 263 -0.36 17.11 6.71
CA LEU A 263 -0.91 15.81 6.34
C LEU A 263 -0.46 14.74 7.35
N TYR A 264 -1.27 13.68 7.50
CA TYR A 264 -1.09 12.66 8.53
C TYR A 264 -0.80 13.26 9.93
N PRO A 265 -1.72 14.08 10.49
CA PRO A 265 -1.51 14.68 11.80
C PRO A 265 -1.31 13.60 12.86
N PHE A 266 -0.35 13.78 13.76
CA PHE A 266 -0.10 12.78 14.79
C PHE A 266 -1.18 12.86 15.85
N LEU A 267 -1.84 11.73 16.08
CA LEU A 267 -2.91 11.58 17.06
C LEU A 267 -2.44 10.66 18.17
N TYR A 268 -2.58 11.10 19.42
CA TYR A 268 -2.33 10.25 20.58
C TYR A 268 -3.40 10.48 21.63
N LEU A 269 -4.06 9.40 22.04
CA LEU A 269 -4.99 9.44 23.17
C LEU A 269 -4.24 9.62 24.49
N LEU A 270 -4.60 10.63 25.27
CA LEU A 270 -4.03 10.90 26.58
C LEU A 270 -4.78 10.14 27.69
N PRO A 271 -4.16 9.91 28.86
CA PRO A 271 -4.78 9.18 29.98
C PRO A 271 -6.07 9.81 30.52
N ASP A 272 -6.26 11.12 30.32
CA ASP A 272 -7.48 11.85 30.71
C ASP A 272 -8.62 11.70 29.69
N GLY A 273 -8.38 11.00 28.59
CA GLY A 273 -9.32 10.77 27.51
C GLY A 273 -9.38 11.90 26.48
N ASN A 274 -8.53 12.93 26.57
CA ASN A 274 -8.40 13.93 25.51
C ASN A 274 -7.42 13.46 24.42
N LEU A 275 -7.47 14.09 23.26
CA LEU A 275 -6.62 13.75 22.12
C LEU A 275 -5.49 14.77 21.99
N PHE A 276 -4.25 14.33 22.09
CA PHE A 276 -3.12 15.12 21.63
C PHE A 276 -3.08 15.10 20.11
N VAL A 277 -2.99 16.28 19.50
CA VAL A 277 -2.87 16.46 18.05
C VAL A 277 -1.62 17.27 17.77
N PHE A 278 -0.76 16.75 16.90
CA PHE A 278 0.39 17.49 16.37
C PHE A 278 0.30 17.60 14.86
N ALA A 279 0.45 18.82 14.35
CA ALA A 279 0.45 19.13 12.94
C ALA A 279 1.49 20.23 12.65
N ASN A 280 2.31 20.00 11.63
CA ASN A 280 3.38 20.89 11.19
C ASN A 280 4.45 21.07 12.29
N GLN A 281 4.35 22.13 13.10
CA GLN A 281 5.23 22.43 14.25
C GLN A 281 4.45 22.71 15.53
N ARG A 282 3.10 22.68 15.47
CA ARG A 282 2.22 23.00 16.59
C ARG A 282 1.63 21.73 17.16
N SER A 283 1.37 21.74 18.47
CA SER A 283 0.58 20.70 19.12
C SER A 283 -0.45 21.30 20.06
N ILE A 284 -1.55 20.57 20.19
CA ILE A 284 -2.66 20.91 21.07
C ILE A 284 -3.17 19.65 21.78
N VAL A 285 -3.94 19.87 22.84
CA VAL A 285 -4.84 18.87 23.40
C VAL A 285 -6.27 19.26 23.02
N LEU A 286 -6.99 18.34 22.40
CA LEU A 286 -8.36 18.48 21.92
C LEU A 286 -9.31 17.65 22.79
N ASP A 287 -10.30 18.30 23.40
CA ASP A 287 -11.53 17.66 23.85
C ASP A 287 -12.42 17.45 22.61
N TYR A 288 -12.26 16.30 21.97
CA TYR A 288 -12.94 15.97 20.70
C TYR A 288 -14.45 15.79 20.87
N LYS A 289 -14.92 15.51 22.10
CA LYS A 289 -16.35 15.38 22.42
C LYS A 289 -17.05 16.73 22.40
N LYS A 290 -16.34 17.78 22.81
CA LYS A 290 -16.84 19.17 22.83
C LYS A 290 -16.34 20.03 21.67
N ASN A 291 -15.50 19.47 20.79
CA ASN A 291 -14.77 20.22 19.75
C ASN A 291 -14.05 21.46 20.32
N LYS A 292 -13.29 21.26 21.40
CA LYS A 292 -12.62 22.37 22.11
C LYS A 292 -11.15 22.07 22.35
N ILE A 293 -10.29 23.00 21.95
CA ILE A 293 -8.87 22.98 22.33
C ILE A 293 -8.78 23.31 23.82
N VAL A 294 -8.26 22.37 24.61
CA VAL A 294 -8.09 22.54 26.06
C VAL A 294 -6.71 23.08 26.42
N LYS A 295 -5.71 22.84 25.58
CA LYS A 295 -4.34 23.32 25.76
C LYS A 295 -3.64 23.44 24.41
N GLU A 296 -2.85 24.48 24.26
CA GLU A 296 -1.87 24.61 23.18
C GLU A 296 -0.47 24.60 23.77
N PHE A 297 0.45 23.90 23.10
CA PHE A 297 1.85 23.83 23.49
C PHE A 297 2.70 24.83 22.69
N PRO A 298 3.87 25.24 23.21
CA PRO A 298 4.80 26.06 22.46
C PRO A 298 5.14 25.43 21.10
N VAL A 299 5.32 26.27 20.08
CA VAL A 299 5.76 25.86 18.75
C VAL A 299 7.12 25.18 18.86
N ILE A 300 7.27 24.02 18.24
CA ILE A 300 8.54 23.31 18.21
C ILE A 300 9.50 24.03 17.24
N PRO A 301 10.71 24.41 17.69
CA PRO A 301 11.66 25.08 16.81
C PRO A 301 12.23 24.13 15.75
N GLY A 302 12.64 24.70 14.62
CA GLY A 302 13.30 24.02 13.52
C GLY A 302 12.33 23.60 12.41
N GLU A 303 12.63 22.47 11.78
CA GLU A 303 11.88 21.96 10.64
C GLU A 303 10.52 21.38 11.01
N LYS A 304 9.64 21.37 10.02
CA LYS A 304 8.28 20.82 10.05
C LYS A 304 8.36 19.30 10.20
N ARG A 305 7.49 18.70 11.02
CA ARG A 305 7.64 17.29 11.44
C ARG A 305 6.47 16.37 11.08
N THR A 306 5.51 16.85 10.32
CA THR A 306 4.44 16.03 9.73
C THR A 306 4.68 15.82 8.24
N TYR A 307 3.90 14.91 7.65
CA TYR A 307 4.02 14.59 6.24
C TYR A 307 3.80 15.83 5.37
N ARG A 308 4.57 15.91 4.30
CA ARG A 308 4.57 16.98 3.30
C ARG A 308 4.25 16.34 1.96
N GLN A 309 3.31 16.93 1.23
CA GLN A 309 3.17 16.64 -0.19
C GLN A 309 3.96 17.67 -0.99
N GLN A 310 5.07 17.25 -1.60
CA GLN A 310 5.71 18.02 -2.67
C GLN A 310 5.06 17.62 -3.99
N ASP A 311 4.05 18.37 -4.41
CA ASP A 311 3.71 18.36 -5.84
C ASP A 311 4.78 19.24 -6.52
N PRO A 312 5.56 18.71 -7.49
CA PRO A 312 6.44 19.58 -8.27
C PRO A 312 5.58 20.60 -9.04
N PRO A 313 6.09 21.84 -9.22
CA PRO A 313 5.35 22.93 -9.83
C PRO A 313 4.94 22.69 -11.29
#